data_AF-A0AB38AWN6-F1
#
_entry.id   AF-A0AB38AWN6-F1
#
_cell.length_a   1.000
_cell.length_b   1.000
_cell.length_c   1.000
_cell.angle_alpha   90.00
_cell.angle_beta   90.00
_cell.angle_gamma   90.00
#
_symmetry.space_group_name_H-M   'P 1'
#
loop_
_entity.id
_entity.type
_entity.pdbx_description
1 polymer ?
#
loop_
_entity_poly.entity_id
_entity_poly.type
_entity_poly.pdbx_seq_one_letter_code
_entity_poly.pdbx_strand_id
1 'polypeptide(L)'
;MGFRGRTVRGGGTWRRICGLLVVGGLLLPGIGAASADTVGRARTADAVGGREPSIAVPYRAAELWRQGITGRGTTVAVLVSYGDPGLERFMRDYDAQYGLPAADIRRVEPLGKPPSCTSPGVDTESCQAWASETRLDVAMVHSLAPQARIVVAASPVDETQGESGMPEMMRVLDHLTRHRLADVVSMSFGSVEQNFADSASVLAYGATFDRARAVGTTLVASSGDLGASGPLRDHPDRHYPRRVVAWPASDPRVTAVGGSLLHVDPQGHRTSPDTLWPKSGAGHSSLFARPAWQRTATAGDTTPGRSVPDIVMQGSAGTSQSAPLFAGVLALAAQLHQGALGDINPALYRLCAARPTAGIVDVTEGANTYAEVHGFTAGPGFDTASGWGTVDVPRFVRALARAVT
;
A
#
# COMPACT_ATOMS: atom_id res chain seq x y z
N MET A 1 26.69 -55.26 -26.40
CA MET A 1 27.91 -56.09 -26.25
C MET A 1 29.08 -55.14 -26.04
N GLY A 2 29.69 -55.15 -24.86
CA GLY A 2 30.77 -54.22 -24.51
C GLY A 2 31.12 -54.28 -23.03
N PHE A 3 31.79 -55.36 -22.63
CA PHE A 3 32.38 -55.53 -21.30
C PHE A 3 33.84 -55.03 -21.35
N ARG A 4 34.14 -53.96 -20.60
CA ARG A 4 35.46 -53.60 -20.02
C ARG A 4 35.13 -52.66 -18.85
N GLY A 5 35.67 -52.70 -17.65
CA GLY A 5 36.73 -53.44 -16.96
C GLY A 5 36.99 -52.62 -15.68
N ARG A 6 37.02 -53.25 -14.50
CA ARG A 6 37.38 -52.65 -13.18
C ARG A 6 38.81 -52.06 -13.26
N THR A 7 39.25 -51.07 -12.49
CA THR A 7 39.39 -51.06 -11.01
C THR A 7 39.69 -49.66 -10.41
N VAL A 8 39.04 -49.44 -9.26
CA VAL A 8 39.18 -48.55 -8.09
C VAL A 8 40.56 -47.97 -7.71
N ARG A 9 40.59 -46.68 -7.28
CA ARG A 9 41.10 -46.08 -5.99
C ARG A 9 41.23 -44.56 -6.15
N GLY A 10 40.90 -43.65 -5.22
CA GLY A 10 40.20 -43.63 -3.93
C GLY A 10 39.46 -42.28 -3.83
N GLY A 11 38.56 -41.99 -2.90
CA GLY A 11 38.55 -42.36 -1.48
C GLY A 11 38.60 -41.05 -0.67
N GLY A 12 37.44 -40.45 -0.41
CA GLY A 12 37.31 -39.22 0.36
C GLY A 12 35.89 -39.07 0.91
N THR A 13 35.55 -39.89 1.90
CA THR A 13 34.38 -39.72 2.78
C THR A 13 34.84 -38.99 4.04
N TRP A 14 34.09 -37.97 4.46
CA TRP A 14 34.07 -37.55 5.86
C TRP A 14 32.66 -37.70 6.45
N ARG A 15 32.65 -38.38 7.59
CA ARG A 15 31.52 -38.87 8.37
C ARG A 15 30.92 -37.75 9.25
N ARG A 16 29.61 -37.88 9.52
CA ARG A 16 28.92 -37.36 10.72
C ARG A 16 29.30 -38.19 11.97
N ILE A 17 28.93 -37.69 13.16
CA ILE A 17 29.03 -38.20 14.57
C ILE A 17 30.01 -37.27 15.33
N CYS A 18 29.75 -36.66 16.50
CA CYS A 18 28.73 -36.65 17.56
C CYS A 18 28.90 -35.27 18.27
N GLY A 19 27.98 -34.66 19.01
CA GLY A 19 26.68 -35.02 19.56
C GLY A 19 26.38 -34.03 20.70
N LEU A 20 25.11 -33.73 20.96
CA LEU A 20 24.64 -33.55 22.32
C LEU A 20 23.22 -34.09 22.39
N LEU A 21 23.09 -35.21 23.11
CA LEU A 21 21.83 -35.80 23.50
C LEU A 21 21.53 -35.23 24.90
N VAL A 22 20.47 -34.44 25.04
CA VAL A 22 19.79 -34.29 26.33
C VAL A 22 18.35 -34.70 26.12
N VAL A 23 17.99 -35.79 26.80
CA VAL A 23 16.62 -36.24 27.03
C VAL A 23 16.05 -35.37 28.14
N GLY A 24 14.88 -34.79 27.90
CA GLY A 24 14.12 -34.01 28.88
C GLY A 24 13.03 -33.23 28.18
N GLY A 25 11.80 -33.74 28.23
CA GLY A 25 10.67 -33.18 27.50
C GLY A 25 10.39 -31.73 27.89
N LEU A 26 10.46 -30.85 26.89
CA LEU A 26 9.70 -29.62 26.82
C LEU A 26 9.54 -29.32 25.32
N LEU A 27 8.30 -29.38 24.84
CA LEU A 27 7.92 -28.83 23.55
C LEU A 27 8.23 -27.32 23.60
N LEU A 28 9.31 -26.90 22.93
CA LEU A 28 9.54 -25.49 22.65
C LEU A 28 8.43 -25.02 21.70
N PRO A 29 7.75 -23.89 21.97
CA PRO A 29 6.81 -23.33 21.03
C PRO A 29 7.57 -22.96 19.75
N GLY A 30 6.95 -23.26 18.61
CA GLY A 30 7.55 -23.13 17.30
C GLY A 30 8.09 -21.72 17.06
N ILE A 31 9.27 -21.66 16.44
CA ILE A 31 9.74 -20.47 15.75
C ILE A 31 8.70 -20.21 14.65
N GLY A 32 7.81 -19.24 14.87
CA GLY A 32 6.83 -18.81 13.89
C GLY A 32 7.56 -18.30 12.66
N ALA A 33 7.23 -18.83 11.48
CA ALA A 33 7.67 -18.24 10.23
C ALA A 33 7.00 -16.87 10.09
N ALA A 34 7.79 -15.81 9.91
CA ALA A 34 7.31 -14.50 9.53
C ALA A 34 6.34 -14.63 8.35
N SER A 35 5.14 -14.05 8.45
CA SER A 35 4.18 -14.06 7.35
C SER A 35 4.76 -13.27 6.16
N ALA A 36 4.29 -13.56 4.93
CA ALA A 36 4.65 -12.77 3.75
C ALA A 36 4.38 -11.26 3.95
N ASP A 37 3.41 -10.89 4.79
CA ASP A 37 3.12 -9.50 5.19
C ASP A 37 4.26 -8.90 6.02
N THR A 38 4.86 -9.66 6.96
CA THR A 38 6.02 -9.24 7.75
C THR A 38 7.27 -9.04 6.87
N VAL A 39 7.49 -9.91 5.87
CA VAL A 39 8.62 -9.82 4.94
C VAL A 39 8.47 -8.65 3.95
N GLY A 40 7.25 -8.33 3.52
CA GLY A 40 6.95 -7.11 2.74
C GLY A 40 7.25 -5.84 3.55
N ARG A 41 6.71 -5.77 4.77
CA ARG A 41 6.90 -4.67 5.74
C ARG A 41 8.35 -4.54 6.25
N ALA A 42 9.18 -5.57 6.15
CA ALA A 42 10.61 -5.48 6.44
C ALA A 42 11.41 -4.81 5.30
N ARG A 43 11.01 -5.01 4.03
CA ARG A 43 11.62 -4.32 2.86
C ARG A 43 11.35 -2.82 2.86
N THR A 44 10.24 -2.42 3.48
CA THR A 44 9.85 -1.03 3.75
C THR A 44 10.91 -0.25 4.52
N ALA A 45 11.65 -0.88 5.46
CA ALA A 45 12.68 -0.21 6.24
C ALA A 45 13.89 0.24 5.39
N ASP A 46 14.24 -0.52 4.35
CA ASP A 46 15.37 -0.21 3.46
C ASP A 46 15.06 0.95 2.50
N ALA A 47 13.80 1.10 2.08
CA ALA A 47 13.37 2.14 1.16
C ALA A 47 13.42 3.56 1.74
N VAL A 48 13.36 3.68 3.07
CA VAL A 48 13.44 4.97 3.78
C VAL A 48 14.81 5.18 4.44
N GLY A 49 15.63 4.13 4.59
CA GLY A 49 17.00 4.19 5.10
C GLY A 49 18.09 4.42 4.02
N GLY A 50 17.74 4.27 2.74
CA GLY A 50 18.67 4.45 1.61
C GLY A 50 18.96 5.92 1.28
N ARG A 51 20.13 6.18 0.65
CA ARG A 51 20.48 7.47 0.02
C ARG A 51 19.78 7.65 -1.35
N GLU A 52 18.51 7.30 -1.43
CA GLU A 52 17.72 7.52 -2.64
C GLU A 52 17.43 9.02 -2.80
N PRO A 53 17.29 9.55 -4.03
CA PRO A 53 16.85 10.91 -4.24
C PRO A 53 15.45 11.12 -3.66
N SER A 54 15.15 12.36 -3.25
CA SER A 54 13.82 12.70 -2.70
C SER A 54 12.72 12.32 -3.69
N ILE A 55 11.74 11.55 -3.25
CA ILE A 55 10.57 11.15 -4.07
C ILE A 55 9.76 12.35 -4.57
N ALA A 56 9.90 13.52 -3.94
CA ALA A 56 9.32 14.78 -4.39
C ALA A 56 9.85 15.24 -5.75
N VAL A 57 11.09 14.88 -6.11
CA VAL A 57 11.75 15.29 -7.36
C VAL A 57 11.08 14.65 -8.58
N PRO A 58 10.99 13.31 -8.71
CA PRO A 58 10.35 12.72 -9.88
C PRO A 58 8.89 13.16 -9.99
N TYR A 59 8.17 13.28 -8.87
CA TYR A 59 6.79 13.78 -8.87
C TYR A 59 6.66 15.30 -9.04
N ARG A 60 7.77 16.05 -9.12
CA ARG A 60 7.77 17.51 -9.34
C ARG A 60 6.96 18.29 -8.28
N ALA A 61 6.85 17.77 -7.06
CA ALA A 61 6.06 18.36 -5.99
C ALA A 61 6.52 19.78 -5.62
N ALA A 62 7.83 20.05 -5.72
CA ALA A 62 8.41 21.36 -5.46
C ALA A 62 7.83 22.49 -6.35
N GLU A 63 7.27 22.18 -7.52
CA GLU A 63 6.56 23.18 -8.34
C GLU A 63 5.30 23.72 -7.67
N LEU A 64 4.58 22.87 -6.95
CA LEU A 64 3.41 23.25 -6.16
C LEU A 64 3.82 23.95 -4.88
N TRP A 65 4.88 23.48 -4.21
CA TRP A 65 5.36 24.08 -2.97
C TRP A 65 5.79 25.54 -3.14
N ARG A 66 6.48 25.86 -4.24
CA ARG A 66 6.86 27.26 -4.58
C ARG A 66 5.64 28.18 -4.79
N GLN A 67 4.46 27.61 -5.00
CA GLN A 67 3.19 28.32 -5.15
C GLN A 67 2.37 28.30 -3.84
N GLY A 68 2.93 27.83 -2.74
CA GLY A 68 2.25 27.71 -1.44
C GLY A 68 1.30 26.52 -1.32
N ILE A 69 1.28 25.61 -2.30
CA ILE A 69 0.47 24.39 -2.29
C ILE A 69 1.34 23.27 -1.72
N THR A 70 1.22 23.03 -0.42
CA THR A 70 2.11 22.18 0.39
C THR A 70 1.36 21.15 1.25
N GLY A 71 0.03 21.09 1.12
CA GLY A 71 -0.86 20.35 2.00
C GLY A 71 -1.28 21.16 3.23
N ARG A 72 -0.86 22.42 3.32
CA ARG A 72 -1.21 23.27 4.47
C ARG A 72 -2.72 23.37 4.63
N GLY A 73 -3.19 23.13 5.85
CA GLY A 73 -4.61 23.22 6.20
C GLY A 73 -5.40 21.95 5.88
N THR A 74 -4.75 20.90 5.35
CA THR A 74 -5.36 19.59 5.18
C THR A 74 -4.79 18.59 6.16
N THR A 75 -5.56 17.54 6.44
CA THR A 75 -5.19 16.46 7.34
C THR A 75 -5.28 15.11 6.63
N VAL A 76 -4.17 14.38 6.62
CA VAL A 76 -4.10 12.99 6.15
C VAL A 76 -4.00 12.08 7.38
N ALA A 77 -4.89 11.10 7.49
CA ALA A 77 -4.71 10.03 8.45
C ALA A 77 -4.05 8.81 7.79
N VAL A 78 -3.10 8.21 8.48
CA VAL A 78 -2.56 6.88 8.17
C VAL A 78 -3.13 5.92 9.21
N LEU A 79 -3.85 4.90 8.75
CA LEU A 79 -4.51 3.91 9.60
C LEU A 79 -3.62 2.66 9.70
N VAL A 80 -3.12 2.39 10.90
CA VAL A 80 -2.05 1.41 11.14
C VAL A 80 -2.30 0.56 12.38
N SER A 81 -1.71 -0.64 12.45
CA SER A 81 -1.63 -1.40 13.71
C SER A 81 -0.44 -0.92 14.51
N TYR A 82 -0.57 -0.94 15.83
CA TYR A 82 0.45 -0.62 16.83
C TYR A 82 1.08 0.79 16.82
N GLY A 83 1.15 1.46 15.67
CA GLY A 83 1.91 2.68 15.46
C GLY A 83 3.42 2.45 15.60
N ASP A 84 4.16 3.53 15.84
CA ASP A 84 5.60 3.48 16.09
C ASP A 84 6.01 4.43 17.23
N PRO A 85 6.53 3.96 18.37
CA PRO A 85 7.03 4.83 19.43
C PRO A 85 8.30 5.62 19.05
N GLY A 86 9.01 5.22 17.98
CA GLY A 86 10.21 5.87 17.47
C GLY A 86 9.97 6.94 16.38
N LEU A 87 8.71 7.18 16.01
CA LEU A 87 8.35 7.92 14.79
C LEU A 87 8.92 9.34 14.77
N GLU A 88 8.82 10.07 15.87
CA GLU A 88 9.26 11.47 15.93
C GLU A 88 10.77 11.60 15.76
N ARG A 89 11.56 10.60 16.21
CA ARG A 89 13.00 10.58 15.96
C ARG A 89 13.27 10.31 14.49
N PHE A 90 12.65 9.26 13.95
CA PHE A 90 12.80 8.89 12.55
C PHE A 90 12.45 10.05 11.61
N MET A 91 11.33 10.74 11.85
CA MET A 91 10.91 11.86 11.02
C MET A 91 11.84 13.06 11.11
N ARG A 92 12.46 13.34 12.26
CA ARG A 92 13.51 14.38 12.33
C ARG A 92 14.72 14.05 11.46
N ASP A 93 15.15 12.79 11.46
CA ASP A 93 16.29 12.34 10.67
C ASP A 93 15.93 12.37 9.16
N TYR A 94 14.71 11.92 8.82
CA TYR A 94 14.14 11.99 7.47
C TYR A 94 14.03 13.43 6.94
N ASP A 95 13.51 14.35 7.76
CA ASP A 95 13.36 15.77 7.42
C ASP A 95 14.73 16.41 7.14
N ALA A 96 15.72 16.11 7.98
CA ALA A 96 17.10 16.58 7.79
C ALA A 96 17.74 16.01 6.52
N GLN A 97 17.52 14.73 6.23
CA GLN A 97 18.04 14.06 5.03
C GLN A 97 17.51 14.69 3.74
N TYR A 98 16.22 15.04 3.70
CA TYR A 98 15.55 15.49 2.49
C TYR A 98 15.27 17.00 2.43
N GLY A 99 15.69 17.75 3.45
CA GLY A 99 15.49 19.20 3.53
C GLY A 99 14.02 19.60 3.65
N LEU A 100 13.21 18.78 4.33
CA LEU A 100 11.80 19.02 4.55
C LEU A 100 11.58 19.82 5.85
N PRO A 101 10.49 20.61 5.97
CA PRO A 101 10.10 21.16 7.25
C PRO A 101 9.70 20.06 8.24
N ALA A 102 9.71 20.37 9.54
CA ALA A 102 9.26 19.44 10.56
C ALA A 102 7.82 18.97 10.30
N ALA A 103 7.60 17.65 10.29
CA ALA A 103 6.27 17.06 10.15
C ALA A 103 5.31 17.44 11.31
N ASP A 104 4.06 17.83 11.01
CA ASP A 104 2.98 18.01 12.00
C ASP A 104 2.28 16.67 12.23
N ILE A 105 2.75 15.91 13.23
CA ILE A 105 2.24 14.56 13.53
C ILE A 105 1.35 14.58 14.78
N ARG A 106 0.17 13.98 14.66
CA ARG A 106 -0.76 13.74 15.78
C ARG A 106 -1.09 12.25 15.90
N ARG A 107 -0.88 11.67 17.08
CA ARG A 107 -1.32 10.31 17.38
C ARG A 107 -2.78 10.28 17.84
N VAL A 108 -3.54 9.31 17.34
CA VAL A 108 -4.94 9.07 17.69
C VAL A 108 -5.13 7.58 17.95
N GLU A 109 -5.48 7.23 19.19
CA GLU A 109 -5.52 5.86 19.70
C GLU A 109 -6.89 5.59 20.36
N PRO A 110 -7.99 5.56 19.59
CA PRO A 110 -9.33 5.64 20.14
C PRO A 110 -9.79 4.34 20.82
N LEU A 111 -9.06 3.25 20.60
CA LEU A 111 -9.30 1.94 21.22
C LEU A 111 -8.34 1.66 22.38
N GLY A 112 -7.61 2.68 22.85
CA GLY A 112 -6.59 2.56 23.86
C GLY A 112 -5.19 2.54 23.27
N LYS A 113 -4.21 2.83 24.14
CA LYS A 113 -2.80 2.90 23.77
C LYS A 113 -2.32 1.54 23.25
N PRO A 114 -1.66 1.47 22.08
CA PRO A 114 -1.05 0.24 21.63
C PRO A 114 -0.06 -0.37 22.63
N PRO A 115 -0.01 -1.70 22.74
CA PRO A 115 0.96 -2.36 23.60
C PRO A 115 2.40 -2.17 23.08
N SER A 116 3.39 -2.34 23.96
CA SER A 116 4.78 -2.46 23.51
C SER A 116 4.99 -3.77 22.76
N CYS A 117 5.87 -3.80 21.75
CA CYS A 117 6.19 -5.03 21.00
C CYS A 117 6.81 -6.15 21.86
N THR A 118 7.28 -5.83 23.08
CA THR A 118 7.79 -6.81 24.05
C THR A 118 6.74 -7.23 25.08
N SER A 119 5.50 -6.74 24.97
CA SER A 119 4.43 -7.10 25.90
C SER A 119 4.03 -8.57 25.70
N PRO A 120 3.70 -9.31 26.78
CA PRO A 120 3.20 -10.68 26.65
C PRO A 120 1.98 -10.76 25.72
N GLY A 121 2.00 -11.73 24.79
CA GLY A 121 0.92 -11.98 23.84
C GLY A 121 0.94 -11.10 22.58
N VAL A 122 1.91 -10.19 22.45
CA VAL A 122 2.16 -9.44 21.21
C VAL A 122 3.20 -10.17 20.39
N ASP A 123 2.91 -10.39 19.11
CA ASP A 123 3.93 -10.83 18.15
C ASP A 123 4.95 -9.71 17.96
N THR A 124 6.17 -9.93 18.47
CA THR A 124 7.23 -8.93 18.45
C THR A 124 7.67 -8.58 17.04
N GLU A 125 7.73 -9.55 16.12
CA GLU A 125 8.19 -9.32 14.76
C GLU A 125 7.15 -8.54 13.97
N SER A 126 5.88 -8.95 14.06
CA SER A 126 4.76 -8.25 13.44
C SER A 126 4.64 -6.81 13.96
N CYS A 127 4.70 -6.62 15.29
CA CYS A 127 4.64 -5.28 15.89
C CYS A 127 5.80 -4.37 15.41
N GLN A 128 7.02 -4.91 15.29
CA GLN A 128 8.15 -4.15 14.75
C GLN A 128 7.99 -3.85 13.26
N ALA A 129 7.42 -4.77 12.48
CA ALA A 129 7.11 -4.55 11.08
C ALA A 129 6.08 -3.43 10.89
N TRP A 130 5.04 -3.38 11.73
CA TRP A 130 4.08 -2.28 11.76
C TRP A 130 4.68 -0.93 12.15
N ALA A 131 5.70 -0.91 13.01
CA ALA A 131 6.43 0.31 13.30
C ALA A 131 7.18 0.83 12.05
N SER A 132 7.77 -0.06 11.26
CA SER A 132 8.40 0.28 9.98
C SER A 132 7.37 0.76 8.94
N GLU A 133 6.20 0.11 8.90
CA GLU A 133 5.08 0.53 8.05
C GLU A 133 4.59 1.94 8.40
N THR A 134 4.40 2.22 9.69
CA THR A 134 4.00 3.55 10.18
C THR A 134 5.01 4.62 9.76
N ARG A 135 6.31 4.32 9.81
CA ARG A 135 7.37 5.23 9.37
C ARG A 135 7.28 5.52 7.87
N LEU A 136 7.09 4.49 7.04
CA LEU A 136 6.92 4.64 5.60
C LEU A 136 5.69 5.49 5.28
N ASP A 137 4.54 5.14 5.85
CA ASP A 137 3.28 5.83 5.58
C ASP A 137 3.39 7.33 5.86
N VAL A 138 3.92 7.68 7.03
CA VAL A 138 4.11 9.08 7.42
C VAL A 138 5.14 9.77 6.53
N ALA A 139 6.27 9.12 6.24
CA ALA A 139 7.30 9.68 5.37
C ALA A 139 6.76 9.97 3.98
N MET A 140 6.04 9.04 3.36
CA MET A 140 5.53 9.16 1.99
C MET A 140 4.48 10.26 1.84
N VAL A 141 3.56 10.40 2.81
CA VAL A 141 2.64 11.54 2.84
C VAL A 141 3.43 12.85 2.94
N HIS A 142 4.35 12.92 3.90
CA HIS A 142 5.16 14.11 4.19
C HIS A 142 6.05 14.51 3.02
N SER A 143 6.57 13.54 2.25
CA SER A 143 7.42 13.80 1.08
C SER A 143 6.73 14.62 0.00
N LEU A 144 5.41 14.53 -0.15
CA LEU A 144 4.65 15.25 -1.18
C LEU A 144 3.84 16.42 -0.60
N ALA A 145 3.33 16.28 0.62
CA ALA A 145 2.54 17.27 1.32
C ALA A 145 3.20 17.66 2.66
N PRO A 146 4.35 18.36 2.63
CA PRO A 146 5.21 18.56 3.80
C PRO A 146 4.62 19.47 4.89
N GLN A 147 3.45 20.08 4.65
CA GLN A 147 2.75 20.92 5.62
C GLN A 147 1.32 20.44 5.88
N ALA A 148 0.95 19.25 5.39
CA ALA A 148 -0.25 18.59 5.85
C ALA A 148 -0.08 18.12 7.29
N ARG A 149 -1.16 18.14 8.07
CA ARG A 149 -1.18 17.43 9.34
C ARG A 149 -1.29 15.94 9.05
N ILE A 150 -0.46 15.14 9.71
CA ILE A 150 -0.49 13.68 9.59
C ILE A 150 -1.01 13.10 10.89
N VAL A 151 -2.20 12.48 10.83
CA VAL A 151 -2.78 11.75 11.95
C VAL A 151 -2.36 10.28 11.87
N VAL A 152 -1.57 9.82 12.82
CA VAL A 152 -1.28 8.40 12.99
C VAL A 152 -2.39 7.79 13.81
N ALA A 153 -3.33 7.12 13.13
CA ALA A 153 -4.51 6.52 13.72
C ALA A 153 -4.22 5.05 13.99
N ALA A 154 -3.89 4.70 15.24
CA ALA A 154 -3.39 3.38 15.58
C ALA A 154 -4.47 2.48 16.20
N SER A 155 -4.53 1.24 15.71
CA SER A 155 -5.20 0.12 16.36
C SER A 155 -4.26 -0.55 17.37
N PRO A 156 -4.74 -1.01 18.54
CA PRO A 156 -3.90 -1.68 19.53
C PRO A 156 -3.68 -3.17 19.26
N VAL A 157 -4.22 -3.71 18.16
CA VAL A 157 -4.11 -5.13 17.78
C VAL A 157 -3.45 -5.27 16.43
N ASP A 158 -2.94 -6.48 16.16
CA ASP A 158 -2.41 -6.85 14.85
C ASP A 158 -3.53 -6.95 13.81
N GLU A 159 -3.29 -6.41 12.63
CA GLU A 159 -4.04 -6.75 11.42
C GLU A 159 -3.24 -7.78 10.62
N THR A 160 -3.91 -8.88 10.31
CA THR A 160 -3.35 -10.01 9.56
C THR A 160 -4.36 -10.48 8.52
N GLN A 161 -3.95 -11.39 7.63
CA GLN A 161 -4.84 -12.02 6.67
C GLN A 161 -6.13 -12.56 7.32
N GLY A 162 -7.27 -12.31 6.69
CA GLY A 162 -8.61 -12.64 7.16
C GLY A 162 -9.26 -11.48 7.91
N GLU A 163 -10.01 -11.82 8.97
CA GLU A 163 -10.79 -10.85 9.75
C GLU A 163 -10.01 -10.25 10.95
N SER A 164 -8.87 -10.83 11.33
CA SER A 164 -8.10 -10.40 12.50
C SER A 164 -7.66 -8.93 12.38
N GLY A 165 -8.02 -8.12 13.37
CA GLY A 165 -7.68 -6.68 13.44
C GLY A 165 -8.54 -5.77 12.56
N MET A 166 -9.24 -6.30 11.55
CA MET A 166 -10.12 -5.51 10.68
C MET A 166 -11.27 -4.81 11.43
N PRO A 167 -11.97 -5.45 12.39
CA PRO A 167 -12.99 -4.75 13.19
C PRO A 167 -12.44 -3.55 13.95
N GLU A 168 -11.23 -3.66 14.50
CA GLU A 168 -10.55 -2.57 15.21
C GLU A 168 -10.17 -1.44 14.26
N MET A 169 -9.59 -1.75 13.09
CA MET A 169 -9.30 -0.76 12.05
C MET A 169 -10.53 0.03 11.65
N MET A 170 -11.66 -0.65 11.45
CA MET A 170 -12.93 0.00 11.08
C MET A 170 -13.49 0.86 12.22
N ARG A 171 -13.33 0.46 13.48
CA ARG A 171 -13.70 1.29 14.65
C ARG A 171 -12.81 2.52 14.79
N VAL A 172 -11.52 2.43 14.47
CA VAL A 172 -10.61 3.58 14.40
C VAL A 172 -11.04 4.52 13.27
N LEU A 173 -11.35 4.01 12.08
CA LEU A 173 -11.88 4.82 10.97
C LEU A 173 -13.20 5.52 11.33
N ASP A 174 -14.11 4.84 12.03
CA ASP A 174 -15.34 5.44 12.54
C ASP A 174 -15.07 6.56 13.56
N HIS A 175 -14.03 6.43 14.38
CA HIS A 175 -13.62 7.50 15.28
C HIS A 175 -13.11 8.71 14.49
N LEU A 176 -12.19 8.50 13.52
CA LEU A 176 -11.70 9.57 12.65
C LEU A 176 -12.86 10.29 11.95
N THR A 177 -13.83 9.53 11.44
CA THR A 177 -15.03 10.02 10.76
C THR A 177 -15.90 10.87 11.68
N ARG A 178 -16.29 10.33 12.84
CA ARG A 178 -17.17 11.03 13.81
C ARG A 178 -16.58 12.33 14.34
N HIS A 179 -15.25 12.37 14.47
CA HIS A 179 -14.54 13.53 14.99
C HIS A 179 -13.94 14.42 13.87
N ARG A 180 -14.19 14.09 12.59
CA ARG A 180 -13.69 14.81 11.41
C ARG A 180 -12.18 15.08 11.49
N LEU A 181 -11.41 14.03 11.78
CA LEU A 181 -9.98 14.11 12.03
C LEU A 181 -9.13 13.94 10.77
N ALA A 182 -9.72 13.75 9.59
CA ALA A 182 -9.00 13.55 8.34
C ALA A 182 -9.82 13.96 7.10
N ASP A 183 -9.16 14.62 6.16
CA ASP A 183 -9.66 14.87 4.81
C ASP A 183 -9.40 13.67 3.89
N VAL A 184 -8.28 12.96 4.13
CA VAL A 184 -7.86 11.76 3.40
C VAL A 184 -7.42 10.70 4.41
N VAL A 185 -7.83 9.45 4.22
CA VAL A 185 -7.34 8.30 4.99
C VAL A 185 -6.59 7.36 4.04
N SER A 186 -5.31 7.10 4.36
CA SER A 186 -4.49 6.09 3.72
C SER A 186 -4.53 4.78 4.51
N MET A 187 -4.77 3.67 3.80
CA MET A 187 -4.82 2.33 4.36
C MET A 187 -3.76 1.45 3.68
N SER A 188 -2.62 1.26 4.33
CA SER A 188 -1.53 0.41 3.86
C SER A 188 -1.63 -1.00 4.46
N PHE A 189 -2.82 -1.57 4.42
CA PHE A 189 -3.15 -2.89 4.96
C PHE A 189 -4.22 -3.55 4.11
N GLY A 190 -4.38 -4.85 4.26
CA GLY A 190 -5.42 -5.54 3.55
C GLY A 190 -5.31 -7.06 3.61
N SER A 191 -6.43 -7.69 3.30
CA SER A 191 -6.49 -9.13 3.14
C SER A 191 -7.12 -9.51 1.81
N VAL A 192 -6.63 -10.61 1.22
CA VAL A 192 -7.25 -11.22 0.05
C VAL A 192 -8.73 -11.48 0.34
N GLU A 193 -9.61 -11.14 -0.59
CA GLU A 193 -11.06 -11.28 -0.41
C GLU A 193 -11.48 -12.68 0.05
N GLN A 194 -10.77 -13.72 -0.38
CA GLN A 194 -11.08 -15.11 -0.04
C GLN A 194 -10.43 -15.61 1.26
N ASN A 195 -9.66 -14.78 1.96
CA ASN A 195 -9.16 -15.09 3.30
C ASN A 195 -10.20 -14.73 4.38
N PHE A 196 -11.22 -13.93 4.06
CA PHE A 196 -12.34 -13.67 4.97
C PHE A 196 -13.20 -14.92 5.15
N ALA A 197 -13.71 -15.12 6.37
CA ALA A 197 -14.55 -16.27 6.69
C ALA A 197 -15.92 -16.18 5.99
N ASP A 198 -16.45 -14.96 5.85
CA ASP A 198 -17.71 -14.68 5.18
C ASP A 198 -17.62 -13.36 4.38
N SER A 199 -18.09 -13.40 3.14
CA SER A 199 -18.24 -12.22 2.29
C SER A 199 -19.18 -11.19 2.91
N ALA A 200 -20.18 -11.60 3.70
CA ALA A 200 -21.10 -10.67 4.35
C ALA A 200 -20.39 -9.74 5.34
N SER A 201 -19.37 -10.23 6.07
CA SER A 201 -18.53 -9.41 6.97
C SER A 201 -17.84 -8.28 6.19
N VAL A 202 -17.24 -8.61 5.05
CA VAL A 202 -16.54 -7.64 4.19
C VAL A 202 -17.51 -6.59 3.64
N LEU A 203 -18.68 -7.04 3.18
CA LEU A 203 -19.72 -6.13 2.67
C LEU A 203 -20.28 -5.24 3.79
N ALA A 204 -20.38 -5.74 5.02
CA ALA A 204 -20.87 -4.98 6.17
C ALA A 204 -19.93 -3.85 6.58
N TYR A 205 -18.61 -4.01 6.44
CA TYR A 205 -17.65 -2.91 6.60
C TYR A 205 -17.89 -1.76 5.63
N GLY A 206 -18.65 -2.01 4.56
CA GLY A 206 -18.96 -0.97 3.60
C GLY A 206 -19.68 0.24 4.18
N ALA A 207 -20.50 0.01 5.20
CA ALA A 207 -21.18 1.09 5.92
C ALA A 207 -20.18 2.06 6.61
N THR A 208 -19.00 1.60 7.02
CA THR A 208 -17.94 2.44 7.59
C THR A 208 -17.37 3.40 6.55
N PHE A 209 -17.11 2.90 5.33
CA PHE A 209 -16.63 3.75 4.25
C PHE A 209 -17.72 4.71 3.74
N ASP A 210 -18.98 4.29 3.75
CA ASP A 210 -20.11 5.18 3.46
C ASP A 210 -20.18 6.35 4.46
N ARG A 211 -20.02 6.08 5.76
CA ARG A 211 -19.96 7.14 6.79
C ARG A 211 -18.79 8.09 6.58
N ALA A 212 -17.59 7.57 6.27
CA ALA A 212 -16.42 8.40 6.01
C ALA A 212 -16.64 9.31 4.78
N ARG A 213 -17.17 8.75 3.68
CA ARG A 213 -17.49 9.51 2.47
C ARG A 213 -18.58 10.54 2.69
N ALA A 214 -19.58 10.24 3.52
CA ALA A 214 -20.67 11.15 3.83
C ALA A 214 -20.21 12.44 4.55
N VAL A 215 -19.05 12.42 5.21
CA VAL A 215 -18.42 13.62 5.80
C VAL A 215 -17.30 14.20 4.93
N GLY A 216 -17.17 13.73 3.68
CA GLY A 216 -16.22 14.23 2.70
C GLY A 216 -14.83 13.59 2.74
N THR A 217 -14.58 12.61 3.62
CA THR A 217 -13.26 11.96 3.70
C THR A 217 -12.99 11.09 2.47
N THR A 218 -11.85 11.31 1.82
CA THR A 218 -11.36 10.46 0.74
C THR A 218 -10.65 9.23 1.31
N LEU A 219 -10.91 8.05 0.76
CA LEU A 219 -10.29 6.79 1.21
C LEU A 219 -9.38 6.24 0.11
N VAL A 220 -8.13 5.92 0.46
CA VAL A 220 -7.18 5.27 -0.44
C VAL A 220 -6.57 4.04 0.21
N ALA A 221 -6.27 3.01 -0.59
CA ALA A 221 -5.67 1.78 -0.08
C ALA A 221 -4.64 1.19 -1.04
N SER A 222 -3.62 0.53 -0.47
CA SER A 222 -2.63 -0.22 -1.22
C SER A 222 -3.26 -1.45 -1.89
N SER A 223 -2.90 -1.74 -3.14
CA SER A 223 -3.55 -2.81 -3.91
C SER A 223 -3.02 -4.23 -3.61
N GLY A 224 -1.87 -4.34 -2.96
CA GLY A 224 -1.20 -5.60 -2.59
C GLY A 224 0.16 -5.79 -3.25
N ASP A 225 0.97 -6.71 -2.71
CA ASP A 225 2.40 -6.82 -2.99
C ASP A 225 2.83 -8.19 -3.55
N LEU A 226 1.87 -9.00 -4.01
CA LEU A 226 2.08 -10.33 -4.56
C LEU A 226 1.49 -10.49 -5.97
N GLY A 227 1.52 -9.40 -6.74
CA GLY A 227 1.12 -9.36 -8.14
C GLY A 227 -0.33 -9.77 -8.34
N ALA A 228 -0.56 -10.70 -9.26
CA ALA A 228 -1.89 -11.25 -9.52
C ALA A 228 -2.34 -12.29 -8.48
N SER A 229 -1.47 -12.69 -7.55
CA SER A 229 -1.78 -13.65 -6.48
C SER A 229 -1.92 -12.93 -5.13
N GLY A 230 -1.95 -13.69 -4.04
CA GLY A 230 -2.03 -13.21 -2.68
C GLY A 230 -1.70 -14.33 -1.68
N PRO A 231 -1.38 -14.00 -0.42
CA PRO A 231 -1.04 -15.00 0.59
C PRO A 231 -2.28 -15.82 0.97
N LEU A 232 -2.09 -17.11 1.27
CA LEU A 232 -3.13 -17.91 1.92
C LEU A 232 -3.18 -17.58 3.41
N ARG A 233 -4.39 -17.41 3.98
CA ARG A 233 -4.60 -17.01 5.38
C ARG A 233 -3.72 -17.75 6.40
N ASP A 234 -3.81 -19.08 6.39
CA ASP A 234 -3.17 -19.92 7.42
C ASP A 234 -1.78 -20.44 6.97
N HIS A 235 -1.36 -20.11 5.75
CA HIS A 235 -0.09 -20.51 5.15
C HIS A 235 0.49 -19.34 4.35
N PRO A 236 0.98 -18.29 5.02
CA PRO A 236 1.35 -17.04 4.37
C PRO A 236 2.59 -17.20 3.45
N ASP A 237 3.34 -18.30 3.57
CA ASP A 237 4.41 -18.70 2.65
C ASP A 237 3.90 -19.26 1.31
N ARG A 238 2.60 -19.55 1.23
CA ARG A 238 1.93 -20.09 0.05
C ARG A 238 1.00 -19.05 -0.57
N HIS A 239 0.85 -19.16 -1.88
CA HIS A 239 0.12 -18.19 -2.69
C HIS A 239 -1.12 -18.82 -3.31
N TYR A 240 -2.16 -18.01 -3.56
CA TYR A 240 -3.31 -18.45 -4.34
C TYR A 240 -2.87 -18.88 -5.75
N PRO A 241 -3.28 -20.06 -6.25
CA PRO A 241 -2.92 -20.54 -7.59
C PRO A 241 -3.80 -19.92 -8.70
N ARG A 242 -4.45 -18.79 -8.40
CA ARG A 242 -5.38 -18.09 -9.29
C ARG A 242 -5.34 -16.60 -8.98
N ARG A 243 -5.89 -15.81 -9.89
CA ARG A 243 -6.01 -14.36 -9.72
C ARG A 243 -6.89 -14.03 -8.51
N VAL A 244 -6.39 -13.15 -7.64
CA VAL A 244 -7.10 -12.64 -6.47
C VAL A 244 -6.79 -11.15 -6.28
N VAL A 245 -7.62 -10.46 -5.50
CA VAL A 245 -7.42 -9.06 -5.11
C VAL A 245 -7.63 -8.90 -3.60
N ALA A 246 -7.10 -7.82 -3.02
CA ALA A 246 -7.22 -7.53 -1.61
C ALA A 246 -8.28 -6.45 -1.30
N TRP A 247 -8.99 -6.63 -0.20
CA TRP A 247 -9.80 -5.60 0.45
C TRP A 247 -8.92 -4.90 1.51
N PRO A 248 -8.98 -3.56 1.68
CA PRO A 248 -10.03 -2.65 1.22
C PRO A 248 -9.87 -2.06 -0.18
N ALA A 249 -8.75 -2.28 -0.88
CA ALA A 249 -8.55 -1.73 -2.22
C ALA A 249 -9.62 -2.17 -3.24
N SER A 250 -10.12 -3.40 -3.14
CA SER A 250 -11.16 -3.91 -4.02
C SER A 250 -12.55 -3.30 -3.79
N ASP A 251 -12.74 -2.56 -2.70
CA ASP A 251 -13.99 -1.88 -2.40
C ASP A 251 -14.19 -0.67 -3.34
N PRO A 252 -15.32 -0.55 -4.05
CA PRO A 252 -15.55 0.56 -4.99
C PRO A 252 -15.65 1.93 -4.30
N ARG A 253 -15.76 1.96 -2.96
CA ARG A 253 -15.77 3.20 -2.18
C ARG A 253 -14.38 3.77 -1.92
N VAL A 254 -13.34 3.00 -2.22
CA VAL A 254 -11.92 3.30 -1.97
C VAL A 254 -11.20 3.48 -3.30
N THR A 255 -10.28 4.43 -3.39
CA THR A 255 -9.35 4.52 -4.52
C THR A 255 -8.18 3.56 -4.28
N ALA A 256 -8.06 2.55 -5.15
CA ALA A 256 -6.99 1.57 -5.06
C ALA A 256 -5.72 2.08 -5.73
N VAL A 257 -4.61 1.98 -5.02
CA VAL A 257 -3.30 2.48 -5.48
C VAL A 257 -2.33 1.31 -5.60
N GLY A 258 -1.94 1.01 -6.83
CA GLY A 258 -0.92 0.01 -7.14
C GLY A 258 0.49 0.59 -7.25
N GLY A 259 1.43 -0.26 -7.64
CA GLY A 259 2.85 0.05 -7.68
C GLY A 259 3.39 0.18 -9.11
N SER A 260 4.14 1.25 -9.35
CA SER A 260 5.02 1.44 -10.49
C SER A 260 6.48 1.44 -10.02
N LEU A 261 7.40 1.33 -10.98
CA LEU A 261 8.83 1.56 -10.83
C LEU A 261 9.19 2.84 -11.54
N LEU A 262 9.66 3.83 -10.78
CA LEU A 262 10.24 5.04 -11.35
C LEU A 262 11.64 4.75 -11.89
N HIS A 263 11.96 5.33 -13.06
CA HIS A 263 13.30 5.28 -13.63
C HIS A 263 13.93 6.66 -13.55
N VAL A 264 14.85 6.84 -12.60
CA VAL A 264 15.42 8.14 -12.28
C VAL A 264 16.95 8.16 -12.33
N ASP A 265 17.51 9.33 -12.60
CA ASP A 265 18.93 9.61 -12.41
C ASP A 265 19.26 9.76 -10.90
N PRO A 266 20.56 9.86 -10.51
CA PRO A 266 20.94 10.06 -9.10
C PRO A 266 20.41 11.36 -8.47
N GLN A 267 19.89 12.29 -9.25
CA GLN A 267 19.27 13.53 -8.78
C GLN A 267 17.75 13.38 -8.62
N GLY A 268 17.17 12.26 -9.04
CA GLY A 268 15.73 11.98 -8.98
C GLY A 268 14.95 12.41 -10.22
N HIS A 269 15.59 12.89 -11.28
CA HIS A 269 14.89 13.24 -12.51
C HIS A 269 14.57 11.97 -13.30
N ARG A 270 13.34 11.88 -13.82
CA ARG A 270 12.93 10.76 -14.67
C ARG A 270 13.78 10.69 -15.94
N THR A 271 14.32 9.50 -16.24
CA THR A 271 15.15 9.22 -17.42
C THR A 271 14.40 8.45 -18.50
N SER A 272 13.34 7.73 -18.14
CA SER A 272 12.44 7.02 -19.05
C SER A 272 11.02 6.94 -18.47
N PRO A 273 10.02 6.49 -19.25
CA PRO A 273 8.68 6.23 -18.73
C PRO A 273 8.71 5.23 -17.56
N ASP A 274 7.83 5.44 -16.59
CA ASP A 274 7.65 4.52 -15.45
C ASP A 274 7.13 3.17 -15.95
N THR A 275 7.56 2.07 -15.33
CA THR A 275 7.07 0.72 -15.66
C THR A 275 6.24 0.15 -14.52
N LEU A 276 5.41 -0.86 -14.79
CA LEU A 276 4.65 -1.52 -13.73
C LEU A 276 5.60 -2.25 -12.76
N TRP A 277 5.35 -2.11 -11.45
CA TRP A 277 6.04 -2.95 -10.47
C TRP A 277 5.51 -4.38 -10.58
N PRO A 278 6.36 -5.41 -10.84
CA PRO A 278 5.88 -6.77 -11.10
C PRO A 278 5.08 -7.41 -9.96
N LYS A 279 5.18 -6.85 -8.76
CA LYS A 279 4.45 -7.30 -7.57
C LYS A 279 3.20 -6.45 -7.26
N SER A 280 2.88 -5.46 -8.08
CA SER A 280 1.68 -4.64 -7.90
C SER A 280 0.41 -5.49 -7.93
N GLY A 281 -0.37 -5.43 -6.86
CA GLY A 281 -1.67 -6.06 -6.75
C GLY A 281 -2.61 -5.56 -7.83
N ALA A 282 -3.15 -6.47 -8.64
CA ALA A 282 -4.05 -6.09 -9.73
C ALA A 282 -4.96 -7.26 -10.15
N GLY A 283 -6.21 -6.94 -10.44
CA GLY A 283 -7.20 -7.92 -10.88
C GLY A 283 -8.64 -7.45 -10.74
N HIS A 284 -9.56 -8.42 -10.60
CA HIS A 284 -11.00 -8.15 -10.48
C HIS A 284 -11.52 -8.69 -9.16
N SER A 285 -12.31 -7.87 -8.48
CA SER A 285 -13.04 -8.30 -7.29
C SER A 285 -14.00 -9.44 -7.60
N SER A 286 -14.05 -10.40 -6.70
CA SER A 286 -15.07 -11.46 -6.66
C SER A 286 -16.29 -11.08 -5.82
N LEU A 287 -16.18 -10.02 -5.01
CA LEU A 287 -17.21 -9.57 -4.07
C LEU A 287 -17.96 -8.34 -4.58
N PHE A 288 -17.26 -7.39 -5.19
CA PHE A 288 -17.79 -6.10 -5.58
C PHE A 288 -18.00 -6.05 -7.09
N ALA A 289 -19.24 -5.78 -7.49
CA ALA A 289 -19.59 -5.55 -8.88
C ALA A 289 -18.87 -4.30 -9.42
N ARG A 290 -18.60 -4.31 -10.73
CA ARG A 290 -17.99 -3.19 -11.43
C ARG A 290 -18.84 -1.92 -11.28
N PRO A 291 -18.28 -0.86 -10.68
CA PRO A 291 -19.00 0.39 -10.52
C PRO A 291 -19.22 1.08 -11.87
N ALA A 292 -20.29 1.86 -11.98
CA ALA A 292 -20.69 2.49 -13.25
C ALA A 292 -19.60 3.39 -13.84
N TRP A 293 -18.87 4.12 -13.00
CA TRP A 293 -17.76 5.00 -13.41
C TRP A 293 -16.57 4.26 -14.03
N GLN A 294 -16.43 2.95 -13.79
CA GLN A 294 -15.35 2.13 -14.37
C GLN A 294 -15.71 1.54 -15.73
N ARG A 295 -17.00 1.52 -16.11
CA ARG A 295 -17.48 0.78 -17.29
C ARG A 295 -16.89 1.27 -18.61
N THR A 296 -16.78 2.58 -18.80
CA THR A 296 -16.24 3.15 -20.04
C THR A 296 -14.75 2.86 -20.19
N ALA A 297 -13.99 2.99 -19.10
CA ALA A 297 -12.55 2.72 -19.08
C ALA A 297 -12.23 1.24 -19.36
N THR A 298 -13.14 0.34 -18.98
CA THR A 298 -12.99 -1.12 -19.08
C THR A 298 -13.83 -1.72 -20.21
N ALA A 299 -14.21 -0.94 -21.23
CA ALA A 299 -15.16 -1.38 -22.26
C ALA A 299 -14.71 -2.64 -23.03
N GLY A 300 -13.41 -2.93 -23.08
CA GLY A 300 -12.85 -4.15 -23.70
C GLY A 300 -12.76 -5.36 -22.75
N ASP A 301 -12.99 -5.17 -21.45
CA ASP A 301 -12.93 -6.21 -20.44
C ASP A 301 -14.35 -6.51 -19.93
N THR A 302 -14.83 -7.74 -20.13
CA THR A 302 -16.22 -8.11 -19.79
C THR A 302 -16.36 -8.69 -18.38
N THR A 303 -15.28 -8.72 -17.60
CA THR A 303 -15.30 -9.29 -16.24
C THR A 303 -16.21 -8.47 -15.32
N PRO A 304 -17.21 -9.06 -14.63
CA PRO A 304 -18.23 -8.28 -13.92
C PRO A 304 -17.73 -7.56 -12.66
N GLY A 305 -16.55 -7.92 -12.14
CA GLY A 305 -15.98 -7.38 -10.90
C GLY A 305 -15.34 -5.99 -11.05
N ARG A 306 -15.26 -5.26 -9.93
CA ARG A 306 -14.46 -4.04 -9.77
C ARG A 306 -13.00 -4.36 -10.13
N SER A 307 -12.45 -3.69 -11.13
CA SER A 307 -11.05 -3.84 -11.56
C SER A 307 -10.15 -2.99 -10.65
N VAL A 308 -9.01 -3.51 -10.21
CA VAL A 308 -8.02 -2.91 -9.29
C VAL A 308 -6.64 -2.99 -9.95
N PRO A 309 -5.76 -1.96 -9.83
CA PRO A 309 -5.95 -0.68 -9.13
C PRO A 309 -6.65 0.38 -9.98
N ASP A 310 -6.90 1.56 -9.41
CA ASP A 310 -7.40 2.74 -10.16
C ASP A 310 -6.24 3.57 -10.73
N ILE A 311 -5.12 3.62 -10.01
CA ILE A 311 -3.90 4.36 -10.34
C ILE A 311 -2.68 3.63 -9.76
N VAL A 312 -1.49 3.96 -10.23
CA VAL A 312 -0.22 3.49 -9.64
C VAL A 312 0.67 4.64 -9.21
N MET A 313 1.44 4.44 -8.14
CA MET A 313 2.51 5.32 -7.70
C MET A 313 3.78 4.51 -7.47
N GLN A 314 4.91 5.13 -7.14
CA GLN A 314 6.14 4.42 -6.80
C GLN A 314 5.83 3.36 -5.73
N GLY A 315 6.19 2.12 -6.04
CA GLY A 315 5.87 0.96 -5.23
C GLY A 315 7.02 -0.03 -5.14
N SER A 316 8.26 0.39 -5.41
CA SER A 316 9.44 -0.48 -5.32
C SER A 316 9.62 -1.09 -3.93
N ALA A 317 9.08 -0.43 -2.91
CA ALA A 317 9.06 -0.88 -1.51
C ALA A 317 7.74 -1.56 -1.08
N GLY A 318 6.78 -1.75 -1.98
CA GLY A 318 5.40 -2.14 -1.64
C GLY A 318 4.38 -1.14 -2.15
N THR A 319 3.16 -1.57 -2.43
CA THR A 319 2.01 -0.69 -2.69
C THR A 319 1.60 0.10 -1.43
N SER A 320 2.07 -0.36 -0.27
CA SER A 320 2.17 0.42 0.97
C SER A 320 2.98 1.70 0.85
N GLN A 321 3.92 1.81 -0.09
CA GLN A 321 4.56 3.08 -0.43
C GLN A 321 3.64 3.96 -1.28
N SER A 322 2.91 3.32 -2.18
CA SER A 322 2.11 3.96 -3.21
C SER A 322 0.87 4.66 -2.66
N ALA A 323 0.13 4.01 -1.75
CA ALA A 323 -1.07 4.57 -1.13
C ALA A 323 -0.84 5.88 -0.36
N PRO A 324 0.12 5.98 0.59
CA PRO A 324 0.41 7.22 1.31
C PRO A 324 1.04 8.28 0.41
N LEU A 325 1.82 7.92 -0.62
CA LEU A 325 2.24 8.87 -1.65
C LEU A 325 1.02 9.51 -2.32
N PHE A 326 0.06 8.70 -2.77
CA PHE A 326 -1.15 9.23 -3.38
C PHE A 326 -1.99 10.04 -2.39
N ALA A 327 -2.05 9.64 -1.11
CA ALA A 327 -2.70 10.44 -0.07
C ALA A 327 -2.04 11.82 0.09
N GLY A 328 -0.71 11.92 -0.01
CA GLY A 328 0.01 13.19 -0.09
C GLY A 328 -0.40 14.04 -1.30
N VAL A 329 -0.54 13.43 -2.48
CA VAL A 329 -1.08 14.12 -3.68
C VAL A 329 -2.49 14.66 -3.43
N LEU A 330 -3.36 13.86 -2.80
CA LEU A 330 -4.72 14.26 -2.47
C LEU A 330 -4.76 15.38 -1.42
N ALA A 331 -3.82 15.42 -0.48
CA ALA A 331 -3.70 16.53 0.46
C ALA A 331 -3.39 17.87 -0.23
N LEU A 332 -2.57 17.85 -1.30
CA LEU A 332 -2.32 19.03 -2.13
C LEU A 332 -3.59 19.47 -2.90
N ALA A 333 -4.34 18.50 -3.43
CA ALA A 333 -5.60 18.77 -4.12
C ALA A 333 -6.69 19.29 -3.18
N ALA A 334 -6.81 18.72 -1.98
CA ALA A 334 -7.72 19.18 -0.94
C ALA A 334 -7.41 20.63 -0.50
N GLN A 335 -6.13 21.01 -0.43
CA GLN A 335 -5.75 22.40 -0.15
C GLN A 335 -6.28 23.35 -1.23
N LEU A 336 -6.14 22.99 -2.51
CA LEU A 336 -6.68 23.77 -3.62
C LEU A 336 -8.21 23.79 -3.67
N HIS A 337 -8.83 22.68 -3.29
CA HIS A 337 -10.27 22.55 -3.19
C HIS A 337 -10.86 23.28 -1.96
N GLN A 338 -10.01 23.67 -1.01
CA GLN A 338 -10.40 24.31 0.26
C GLN A 338 -11.23 23.39 1.16
N GLY A 339 -10.96 22.08 1.09
CA GLY A 339 -11.65 21.08 1.90
C GLY A 339 -11.42 19.65 1.41
N ALA A 340 -12.02 18.70 2.11
CA ALA A 340 -11.97 17.29 1.75
C ALA A 340 -12.61 17.04 0.37
N LEU A 341 -12.03 16.10 -0.39
CA LEU A 341 -12.41 15.85 -1.80
C LEU A 341 -13.60 14.88 -1.95
N GLY A 342 -13.95 14.15 -0.89
CA GLY A 342 -14.98 13.12 -0.92
C GLY A 342 -14.62 11.93 -1.81
N ASP A 343 -15.62 11.39 -2.48
CA ASP A 343 -15.42 10.30 -3.44
C ASP A 343 -14.79 10.81 -4.74
N ILE A 344 -13.50 10.55 -4.90
CA ILE A 344 -12.77 10.98 -6.10
C ILE A 344 -12.91 10.01 -7.27
N ASN A 345 -13.35 8.76 -7.07
CA ASN A 345 -13.31 7.74 -8.12
C ASN A 345 -14.14 8.15 -9.37
N PRO A 346 -15.38 8.64 -9.27
CA PRO A 346 -16.12 9.12 -10.44
C PRO A 346 -15.43 10.29 -11.16
N ALA A 347 -14.86 11.23 -10.40
CA ALA A 347 -14.17 12.39 -10.96
C ALA A 347 -12.87 11.99 -11.65
N LEU A 348 -12.09 11.10 -11.02
CA LEU A 348 -10.86 10.51 -11.55
C LEU A 348 -11.13 9.86 -12.91
N TYR A 349 -12.06 8.91 -12.98
CA TYR A 349 -12.35 8.19 -14.23
C TYR A 349 -12.86 9.10 -15.34
N ARG A 350 -13.68 10.11 -15.00
CA ARG A 350 -14.12 11.13 -15.97
C ARG A 350 -12.97 11.99 -16.46
N LEU A 351 -12.06 12.40 -15.58
CA LEU A 351 -10.88 13.20 -15.93
C LEU A 351 -9.94 12.44 -16.86
N CYS A 352 -9.58 11.21 -16.49
CA CYS A 352 -8.65 10.39 -17.24
C CYS A 352 -9.19 10.03 -18.63
N ALA A 353 -10.48 9.67 -18.73
CA ALA A 353 -11.10 9.34 -20.00
C ALA A 353 -11.22 10.54 -20.96
N ALA A 354 -11.38 11.76 -20.43
CA ALA A 354 -11.67 12.94 -21.25
C ALA A 354 -10.41 13.74 -21.66
N ARG A 355 -9.31 13.66 -20.91
CA ARG A 355 -8.17 14.58 -21.06
C ARG A 355 -6.82 13.93 -20.74
N PRO A 356 -6.01 13.57 -21.75
CA PRO A 356 -4.60 13.22 -21.55
C PRO A 356 -3.81 14.34 -20.84
N THR A 357 -4.30 15.58 -20.91
CA THR A 357 -3.70 16.76 -20.25
C THR A 357 -4.06 16.90 -18.76
N ALA A 358 -4.88 16.01 -18.20
CA ALA A 358 -5.27 16.03 -16.78
C ALA A 358 -4.18 15.55 -15.82
N GLY A 359 -2.94 15.39 -16.30
CA GLY A 359 -1.80 14.98 -15.48
C GLY A 359 -1.74 13.48 -15.22
N ILE A 360 -2.35 12.67 -16.07
CA ILE A 360 -2.14 11.22 -16.10
C ILE A 360 -0.91 10.92 -16.95
N VAL A 361 -0.06 10.03 -16.45
CA VAL A 361 1.11 9.52 -17.14
C VAL A 361 0.91 8.01 -17.28
N ASP A 362 0.64 7.59 -18.51
CA ASP A 362 0.31 6.21 -18.83
C ASP A 362 1.50 5.27 -18.57
N VAL A 363 1.25 4.13 -17.93
CA VAL A 363 2.24 3.08 -17.67
C VAL A 363 1.92 1.94 -18.61
N THR A 364 2.69 1.81 -19.70
CA THR A 364 2.35 0.93 -20.81
C THR A 364 3.17 -0.35 -20.88
N GLU A 365 4.08 -0.56 -19.91
CA GLU A 365 5.03 -1.67 -19.92
C GLU A 365 5.11 -2.38 -18.57
N GLY A 366 5.27 -3.71 -18.63
CA GLY A 366 5.36 -4.59 -17.47
C GLY A 366 4.11 -5.45 -17.27
N ALA A 367 4.19 -6.41 -16.36
CA ALA A 367 3.08 -7.29 -16.01
C ALA A 367 3.18 -7.71 -14.55
N ASN A 368 2.04 -7.96 -13.90
CA ASN A 368 2.01 -8.38 -12.49
C ASN A 368 1.95 -9.90 -12.29
N THR A 369 2.55 -10.67 -13.21
CA THR A 369 2.61 -12.13 -13.08
C THR A 369 3.44 -12.51 -11.85
N TYR A 370 2.89 -13.33 -10.96
CA TYR A 370 3.52 -13.70 -9.69
C TYR A 370 3.17 -15.12 -9.28
N ALA A 371 4.12 -15.86 -8.71
CA ALA A 371 3.93 -17.23 -8.23
C ALA A 371 3.18 -18.15 -9.23
N GLU A 372 3.63 -18.16 -10.49
CA GLU A 372 3.02 -18.92 -11.61
C GLU A 372 1.60 -18.50 -12.02
N VAL A 373 0.98 -17.55 -11.31
CA VAL A 373 -0.29 -16.94 -11.70
C VAL A 373 -0.03 -15.88 -12.75
N HIS A 374 -0.42 -16.18 -13.99
CA HIS A 374 -0.36 -15.20 -15.07
C HIS A 374 -1.27 -14.01 -14.77
N GLY A 375 -0.67 -12.83 -14.66
CA GLY A 375 -1.34 -11.60 -14.29
C GLY A 375 -1.97 -10.87 -15.47
N PHE A 376 -1.97 -9.55 -15.35
CA PHE A 376 -2.33 -8.58 -16.36
C PHE A 376 -1.07 -7.86 -16.85
N THR A 377 -1.10 -7.42 -18.10
CA THR A 377 0.00 -6.68 -18.72
C THR A 377 -0.44 -5.24 -18.86
N ALA A 378 0.46 -4.32 -18.52
CA ALA A 378 0.25 -2.90 -18.69
C ALA A 378 0.20 -2.54 -20.19
N GLY A 379 -0.57 -1.54 -20.57
CA GLY A 379 -0.74 -1.17 -21.97
C GLY A 379 -1.37 0.22 -22.14
N PRO A 380 -1.55 0.69 -23.39
CA PRO A 380 -2.05 2.04 -23.61
C PRO A 380 -3.46 2.26 -23.04
N GLY A 381 -3.62 3.36 -22.29
CA GLY A 381 -4.88 3.77 -21.68
C GLY A 381 -5.15 3.10 -20.34
N PHE A 382 -6.43 2.91 -20.00
CA PHE A 382 -6.75 2.15 -18.80
C PHE A 382 -6.46 0.66 -19.03
N ASP A 383 -5.69 0.06 -18.13
CA ASP A 383 -5.47 -1.38 -18.08
C ASP A 383 -5.62 -1.90 -16.64
N THR A 384 -5.93 -3.20 -16.47
CA THR A 384 -6.12 -3.77 -15.13
C THR A 384 -4.82 -3.89 -14.34
N ALA A 385 -3.64 -3.86 -14.98
CA ALA A 385 -2.37 -4.01 -14.30
C ALA A 385 -1.95 -2.69 -13.59
N SER A 386 -2.16 -1.55 -14.25
CA SER A 386 -1.68 -0.23 -13.86
C SER A 386 -2.80 0.80 -13.61
N GLY A 387 -4.06 0.43 -13.83
CA GLY A 387 -5.19 1.35 -13.76
C GLY A 387 -5.07 2.40 -14.87
N TRP A 388 -5.17 3.68 -14.52
CA TRP A 388 -4.89 4.79 -15.45
C TRP A 388 -3.41 5.13 -15.62
N GLY A 389 -2.49 4.42 -14.95
CA GLY A 389 -1.08 4.78 -14.87
C GLY A 389 -0.76 5.63 -13.64
N THR A 390 0.24 6.49 -13.71
CA THR A 390 0.72 7.37 -12.62
C THR A 390 0.33 8.83 -12.85
N VAL A 391 0.83 9.75 -12.02
CA VAL A 391 0.48 11.18 -12.08
C VAL A 391 1.66 12.13 -12.27
N ASP A 392 1.46 13.11 -13.14
CA ASP A 392 2.13 14.41 -13.10
C ASP A 392 1.44 15.24 -12.01
N VAL A 393 2.00 15.20 -10.79
CA VAL A 393 1.36 15.78 -9.59
C VAL A 393 0.94 17.25 -9.79
N PRO A 394 1.77 18.17 -10.32
CA PRO A 394 1.33 19.54 -10.58
C PRO A 394 0.08 19.65 -11.46
N ARG A 395 0.00 18.87 -12.54
CA ARG A 395 -1.15 18.92 -13.45
C ARG A 395 -2.37 18.23 -12.84
N PHE A 396 -2.16 17.05 -12.27
CA PHE A 396 -3.21 16.22 -11.68
C PHE A 396 -3.90 16.91 -10.51
N VAL A 397 -3.14 17.46 -9.56
CA VAL A 397 -3.67 18.17 -8.39
C VAL A 397 -4.62 19.30 -8.79
N ARG A 398 -4.25 20.10 -9.80
CA ARG A 398 -5.08 21.20 -10.29
C ARG A 398 -6.32 20.72 -11.05
N ALA A 399 -6.19 19.65 -11.82
CA ALA A 399 -7.30 19.07 -12.57
C ALA A 399 -8.33 18.44 -11.63
N LEU A 400 -7.86 17.63 -10.66
CA LEU A 400 -8.71 16.94 -9.69
C LEU A 400 -9.48 17.92 -8.81
N ALA A 401 -8.80 18.91 -8.22
CA ALA A 401 -9.43 19.89 -7.33
C ALA A 401 -10.60 20.67 -7.98
N ARG A 402 -10.59 20.79 -9.31
CA ARG A 402 -11.68 21.41 -10.11
C ARG A 402 -12.77 20.45 -10.53
N ALA A 403 -12.48 19.15 -10.57
CA ALA A 403 -13.37 18.12 -11.10
C ALA A 403 -14.22 17.44 -10.03
N VAL A 404 -13.74 17.44 -8.79
CA VAL A 404 -14.57 17.12 -7.62
C VAL A 404 -15.53 18.29 -7.38
N THR A 405 -16.79 17.98 -7.15
CA THR A 405 -17.90 18.95 -7.06
C THR A 405 -18.74 18.69 -5.84
#